data_AF-A0A921H6D5-F1
#
_entry.id   AF-A0A921H6D5-F1
#
_cell.length_a   1.000
_cell.length_b   1.000
_cell.length_c   1.000
_cell.angle_alpha   90.00
_cell.angle_beta   90.00
_cell.angle_gamma   90.00
#
_symmetry.space_group_name_H-M   'P 1'
#
loop_
_entity.id
_entity.type
_entity.pdbx_description
1 polymer ?
#
loop_
_entity_poly.entity_id
_entity_poly.type
_entity_poly.pdbx_seq_one_letter_code
_entity_poly.pdbx_strand_id
1 'polypeptide(L)'
;MKRVILYGIVLFLCGCDLIEYHPYDVRLHGETGVNAKNIARIEEICEGKDTLRFVLMGDSQRWYDETEDFVNALNKRDDVDFVIHGGDISDFGLTKEFMWVRDIMGKLKVPYVA
;
A
#
# COMPACT_ATOMS: atom_id res chain seq x y z
N MET A 1 -11.16 17.57 40.70
CA MET A 1 -9.76 17.11 40.63
C MET A 1 -9.62 15.59 40.55
N LYS A 2 -10.14 14.80 41.51
CA LYS A 2 -10.01 13.31 41.48
C LYS A 2 -10.53 12.64 40.19
N ARG A 3 -11.66 13.10 39.65
CA ARG A 3 -12.21 12.59 38.38
C ARG A 3 -11.35 12.95 37.17
N VAL A 4 -10.74 14.13 37.15
CA VAL A 4 -9.84 14.58 36.07
C VAL A 4 -8.56 13.75 36.04
N ILE A 5 -8.01 13.44 37.22
CA ILE A 5 -6.85 12.56 37.37
C ILE A 5 -7.20 11.14 36.87
N LEU A 6 -8.39 10.63 37.21
CA LEU A 6 -8.85 9.32 36.75
C LEU A 6 -9.01 9.28 35.21
N TYR A 7 -9.61 10.31 34.61
CA TYR A 7 -9.72 10.41 33.14
C TYR A 7 -8.35 10.50 32.46
N GLY A 8 -7.38 11.22 33.07
CA GLY A 8 -6.00 11.25 32.59
C GLY A 8 -5.33 9.87 32.61
N ILE A 9 -5.49 9.11 33.69
CA ILE A 9 -4.91 7.75 33.82
C ILE A 9 -5.52 6.79 32.80
N VAL A 10 -6.84 6.86 32.57
CA VAL A 10 -7.51 6.01 31.56
C VAL A 10 -6.98 6.32 30.15
N LEU A 11 -6.73 7.59 29.81
CA LEU A 11 -6.12 7.97 28.53
C LEU A 11 -4.70 7.41 28.35
N PHE A 12 -3.90 7.32 29.41
CA PHE A 12 -2.55 6.72 29.35
C PHE A 12 -2.56 5.19 29.22
N LEU A 13 -3.63 4.52 29.65
CA LEU A 13 -3.74 3.05 29.60
C LEU A 13 -4.33 2.50 28.29
N CYS A 14 -4.77 3.37 27.37
CA CYS A 14 -5.38 2.98 26.09
C CYS A 14 -4.41 2.96 24.89
N GLY A 15 -3.10 3.00 25.12
CA GLY A 15 -2.11 2.87 24.04
C GLY A 15 -1.97 1.43 23.54
N CYS A 16 -2.84 1.00 22.61
CA CYS A 16 -2.61 -0.23 21.85
C CYS A 16 -1.48 -0.02 20.84
N ASP A 17 -0.64 -1.05 20.64
CA ASP A 17 0.40 -1.13 19.60
C ASP A 17 1.53 -0.09 19.66
N LEU A 18 1.89 0.41 20.85
CA LEU A 18 3.08 1.28 21.02
C LEU A 18 4.40 0.56 20.70
N ILE A 19 4.45 -0.76 20.88
CA ILE A 19 5.67 -1.56 20.77
C ILE A 19 5.52 -2.56 19.62
N GLU A 20 6.37 -2.39 18.60
CA GLU A 20 6.61 -3.40 17.58
C GLU A 20 7.50 -4.49 18.20
N TYR A 21 6.91 -5.65 18.52
CA TYR A 21 7.63 -6.73 19.22
C TYR A 21 8.62 -7.46 18.30
N HIS A 22 8.27 -7.63 17.03
CA HIS A 22 9.10 -8.32 16.05
C HIS A 22 8.89 -7.74 14.64
N PRO A 23 9.94 -7.41 13.90
CA PRO A 23 9.80 -6.72 12.60
C PRO A 23 9.26 -7.60 11.47
N TYR A 24 9.31 -8.93 11.64
CA TYR A 24 8.67 -9.91 10.75
C TYR A 24 7.33 -10.42 11.29
N ASP A 25 6.76 -9.72 12.26
CA ASP A 25 5.42 -10.04 12.71
C ASP A 25 4.41 -9.83 11.57
N VAL A 26 3.55 -10.82 11.35
CA VAL A 26 2.57 -10.84 10.25
C VAL A 26 1.22 -10.25 10.67
N ARG A 27 1.18 -9.50 11.77
CA ARG A 27 0.03 -8.66 12.12
C ARG A 27 -0.08 -7.50 11.12
N LEU A 28 -0.88 -7.74 10.07
CA LEU A 28 -1.13 -6.77 9.02
C LEU A 28 -2.21 -5.78 9.44
N HIS A 29 -1.98 -4.50 9.17
CA HIS A 29 -3.00 -3.46 9.23
C HIS A 29 -3.27 -2.91 7.81
N GLY A 30 -4.49 -2.46 7.55
CA GLY A 30 -4.89 -1.94 6.23
C GLY A 30 -5.41 -3.00 5.27
N GLU A 31 -5.41 -2.69 3.98
CA GLU A 31 -6.01 -3.55 2.96
C GLU A 31 -5.20 -4.83 2.72
N THR A 32 -5.90 -5.93 2.47
CA THR A 32 -5.34 -7.26 2.15
C THR A 32 -6.02 -7.83 0.91
N GLY A 33 -5.41 -8.83 0.28
CA GLY A 33 -5.95 -9.43 -0.95
C GLY A 33 -5.92 -8.48 -2.16
N VAL A 34 -5.06 -7.45 -2.13
CA VAL A 34 -4.97 -6.39 -3.15
C VAL A 34 -4.81 -6.98 -4.56
N ASN A 35 -3.91 -7.96 -4.74
CA ASN A 35 -3.71 -8.60 -6.05
C ASN A 35 -4.98 -9.27 -6.58
N ALA A 36 -5.65 -10.10 -5.78
CA ALA A 36 -6.86 -10.79 -6.23
C ALA A 36 -7.97 -9.79 -6.62
N LYS A 37 -8.16 -8.74 -5.82
CA LYS A 37 -9.11 -7.66 -6.10
C LYS A 37 -8.75 -6.89 -7.36
N ASN A 38 -7.48 -6.53 -7.54
CA ASN A 38 -7.03 -5.74 -8.67
C ASN A 38 -6.98 -6.55 -9.98
N ILE A 39 -6.67 -7.85 -9.92
CA ILE A 39 -6.76 -8.75 -11.08
C ILE A 39 -8.20 -8.78 -11.62
N ALA A 40 -9.19 -8.99 -10.76
CA ALA A 40 -10.59 -8.98 -11.19
C ALA A 40 -11.00 -7.63 -11.82
N ARG A 41 -10.53 -6.52 -11.26
CA ARG A 41 -10.76 -5.17 -11.82
C ARG A 41 -10.05 -4.95 -13.16
N ILE A 42 -8.86 -5.53 -13.34
CA ILE A 42 -8.13 -5.49 -14.63
C ILE A 42 -8.91 -6.28 -15.68
N GLU A 43 -9.39 -7.48 -15.35
CA GLU A 43 -10.19 -8.30 -16.26
C GLU A 43 -11.43 -7.54 -16.76
N GLU A 44 -12.14 -6.86 -15.86
CA GLU A 44 -13.31 -6.03 -16.19
C GLU A 44 -12.94 -4.82 -17.06
N ILE A 45 -11.92 -4.04 -16.69
CA ILE A 45 -11.52 -2.82 -17.42
C ILE A 45 -10.95 -3.14 -18.81
N CYS A 46 -10.37 -4.33 -18.97
CA CYS A 46 -9.74 -4.77 -20.20
C CYS A 46 -10.66 -5.61 -21.09
N GLU A 47 -11.87 -5.94 -20.64
CA GLU A 47 -12.81 -6.73 -21.41
C GLU A 47 -13.12 -6.08 -22.77
N GLY A 48 -12.96 -6.85 -23.84
CA GLY A 48 -13.25 -6.41 -25.21
C GLY A 48 -12.26 -5.39 -25.80
N LYS A 49 -11.19 -5.02 -25.09
CA LYS A 49 -10.13 -4.17 -25.66
C LYS A 49 -9.27 -4.97 -26.63
N ASP A 50 -8.91 -4.34 -27.76
CA ASP A 50 -7.93 -4.88 -28.71
C ASP A 50 -6.49 -4.50 -28.37
N THR A 51 -6.30 -3.47 -27.55
CA THR A 51 -5.03 -2.88 -27.18
C THR A 51 -5.04 -2.58 -25.68
N LEU A 52 -3.98 -3.01 -24.99
CA LEU A 52 -3.76 -2.74 -23.56
C LEU A 52 -2.55 -1.82 -23.39
N ARG A 53 -2.66 -0.85 -22.48
CA ARG A 53 -1.59 0.07 -22.11
C ARG A 53 -1.34 -0.07 -20.62
N PHE A 54 -0.22 -0.67 -20.25
CA PHE A 54 0.16 -0.84 -18.85
C PHE A 54 1.53 -0.22 -18.59
N VAL A 55 1.79 0.05 -17.31
CA VAL A 55 3.11 0.49 -16.85
C VAL A 55 3.76 -0.66 -16.08
N LEU A 56 5.02 -0.93 -16.39
CA LEU A 56 5.88 -1.80 -15.60
C LEU A 56 6.82 -0.92 -14.77
N MET A 57 6.85 -1.17 -13.47
CA MET A 57 7.78 -0.55 -12.52
C MET A 57 8.35 -1.62 -11.57
N GLY A 58 9.37 -1.31 -10.78
CA GLY A 58 9.97 -2.21 -9.79
C GLY A 58 10.83 -1.44 -8.79
N ASP A 59 11.51 -2.14 -7.90
CA ASP A 59 12.59 -1.58 -7.06
C ASP A 59 12.15 -0.42 -6.15
N SER A 60 10.92 -0.50 -5.60
CA SER A 60 10.39 0.52 -4.67
C SER A 60 11.01 0.46 -3.27
N GLN A 61 11.69 -0.64 -2.93
CA GLN A 61 12.37 -0.81 -1.65
C GLN A 61 13.32 0.37 -1.34
N ARG A 62 12.98 1.11 -0.27
CA ARG A 62 13.66 2.35 0.18
C ARG A 62 13.46 3.61 -0.68
N TRP A 63 12.84 3.51 -1.84
CA TRP A 63 12.56 4.64 -2.75
C TRP A 63 11.11 5.11 -2.60
N TYR A 64 10.67 5.33 -1.36
CA TYR A 64 9.26 5.61 -1.04
C TYR A 64 8.80 6.96 -1.58
N ASP A 65 9.61 8.01 -1.44
CA ASP A 65 9.29 9.35 -1.94
C ASP A 65 9.19 9.33 -3.47
N GLU A 66 10.10 8.65 -4.15
CA GLU A 66 10.07 8.46 -5.60
C GLU A 66 8.89 7.60 -6.05
N THR A 67 8.48 6.62 -5.24
CA THR A 67 7.27 5.83 -5.49
C THR A 67 6.02 6.71 -5.36
N GLU A 68 5.98 7.63 -4.39
CA GLU A 68 4.90 8.62 -4.29
C GLU A 68 4.88 9.56 -5.51
N ASP A 69 6.04 10.03 -5.95
CA ASP A 69 6.18 10.85 -7.16
C ASP A 69 5.73 10.11 -8.42
N PHE A 70 6.08 8.83 -8.54
CA PHE A 70 5.60 7.94 -9.59
C PHE A 70 4.06 7.86 -9.59
N VAL A 71 3.45 7.57 -8.44
CA VAL A 71 1.99 7.50 -8.29
C VAL A 71 1.34 8.83 -8.66
N ASN A 72 1.90 9.95 -8.20
CA ASN A 72 1.40 11.29 -8.50
C ASN A 72 1.51 11.64 -9.99
N ALA A 73 2.61 11.26 -10.64
CA ALA A 73 2.80 11.45 -12.08
C ALA A 73 1.84 10.58 -12.89
N LEU A 74 1.70 9.31 -12.53
CA LEU A 74 0.83 8.37 -13.24
C LEU A 74 -0.65 8.73 -13.08
N ASN A 75 -1.07 9.21 -11.91
CA ASN A 75 -2.45 9.66 -11.65
C ASN A 75 -2.90 10.90 -12.45
N LYS A 76 -1.97 11.58 -13.15
CA LYS A 76 -2.25 12.66 -14.11
C LYS A 76 -2.52 12.15 -15.52
N ARG A 77 -2.28 10.85 -15.77
CA ARG A 77 -2.53 10.19 -17.04
C ARG A 77 -3.89 9.48 -17.01
N ASP A 78 -4.56 9.47 -18.16
CA ASP A 78 -5.84 8.80 -18.42
C ASP A 78 -5.73 7.71 -19.49
N ASP A 79 -4.50 7.43 -19.96
CA ASP A 79 -4.19 6.52 -21.06
C ASP A 79 -3.54 5.19 -20.62
N VAL A 80 -3.58 4.89 -19.33
CA VAL A 80 -3.02 3.67 -18.74
C VAL A 80 -4.14 2.85 -18.11
N ASP A 81 -4.18 1.56 -18.40
CA ASP A 81 -5.20 0.62 -17.91
C ASP A 81 -4.86 0.10 -16.52
N PHE A 82 -3.60 -0.27 -16.28
CA PHE A 82 -3.13 -0.84 -15.02
C PHE A 82 -1.60 -0.76 -14.87
N VAL A 83 -1.12 -1.10 -13.68
CA VAL A 83 0.31 -1.13 -13.32
C VAL A 83 0.73 -2.53 -12.90
N ILE A 84 1.93 -2.95 -13.30
CA ILE A 84 2.62 -4.13 -12.78
C ILE A 84 3.86 -3.67 -12.02
N HIS A 85 3.99 -4.10 -10.77
CA HIS A 85 5.20 -3.97 -9.97
C HIS A 85 6.00 -5.27 -10.07
N GLY A 86 7.17 -5.24 -10.68
CA GLY A 86 7.96 -6.41 -11.07
C GLY A 86 8.82 -7.02 -9.96
N GLY A 87 8.47 -6.86 -8.69
CA GLY A 87 9.30 -7.28 -7.56
C GLY A 87 10.16 -6.16 -6.96
N ASP A 88 11.04 -6.53 -6.02
CA ASP A 88 11.89 -5.61 -5.27
C ASP A 88 11.07 -4.54 -4.51
N ILE A 89 10.08 -5.05 -3.77
CA ILE A 89 9.18 -4.28 -2.89
C ILE A 89 9.81 -4.04 -1.51
N SER A 90 10.64 -4.96 -1.06
CA SER A 90 11.20 -4.97 0.28
C SER A 90 12.65 -5.46 0.24
N ASP A 91 13.54 -4.70 0.88
CA ASP A 91 14.98 -4.98 0.92
C ASP A 91 15.28 -6.06 1.97
N PHE A 92 14.51 -6.08 3.05
CA PHE A 92 14.76 -6.93 4.21
C PHE A 92 13.65 -7.95 4.49
N GLY A 93 12.58 -7.96 3.69
CA GLY A 93 11.39 -8.77 3.91
C GLY A 93 10.55 -8.35 5.12
N LEU A 94 10.63 -7.08 5.54
CA LEU A 94 9.91 -6.60 6.74
C LEU A 94 8.45 -6.32 6.39
N THR A 95 7.54 -6.70 7.29
CA THR A 95 6.10 -6.44 7.15
C THR A 95 5.81 -4.97 6.85
N LYS A 96 6.55 -4.07 7.50
CA LYS A 96 6.38 -2.63 7.36
C LYS A 96 6.75 -2.10 5.98
N GLU A 97 7.78 -2.66 5.34
CA GLU A 97 8.20 -2.26 4.00
C GLU A 97 7.12 -2.59 2.97
N PHE A 98 6.56 -3.80 3.03
CA PHE A 98 5.41 -4.17 2.21
C PHE A 98 4.19 -3.27 2.45
N MET A 99 3.90 -2.94 3.70
CA MET A 99 2.78 -2.06 4.04
C MET A 99 2.97 -0.64 3.49
N TRP A 100 4.18 -0.07 3.59
CA TRP A 100 4.46 1.25 3.05
C TRP A 100 4.28 1.30 1.53
N VAL A 101 4.85 0.34 0.80
CA VAL A 101 4.69 0.29 -0.66
C VAL A 101 3.22 0.07 -1.02
N ARG A 102 2.51 -0.83 -0.32
CA ARG A 102 1.06 -1.03 -0.53
C ARG A 102 0.28 0.26 -0.32
N ASP A 103 0.55 0.99 0.76
CA ASP A 103 -0.19 2.21 1.11
C ASP A 103 0.08 3.35 0.12
N ILE A 104 1.28 3.41 -0.46
CA ILE A 104 1.63 4.35 -1.53
C ILE A 104 0.96 3.93 -2.84
N MET A 105 1.20 2.71 -3.31
CA MET A 105 0.69 2.18 -4.57
C MET A 105 -0.84 2.10 -4.58
N GLY A 106 -1.47 1.87 -3.43
CA GLY A 106 -2.93 1.89 -3.24
C GLY A 106 -3.57 3.25 -3.54
N LYS A 107 -2.79 4.34 -3.65
CA LYS A 107 -3.27 5.66 -4.09
C LYS A 107 -3.38 5.79 -5.62
N LEU A 108 -2.97 4.78 -6.40
CA LEU A 108 -3.16 4.75 -7.84
C LEU A 108 -4.66 4.75 -8.21
N LYS A 109 -5.04 5.56 -9.20
CA LYS A 109 -6.43 5.59 -9.73
C LYS A 109 -6.76 4.32 -10.52
N VAL A 110 -5.74 3.74 -11.16
CA VAL A 110 -5.80 2.48 -11.92
C VAL A 110 -5.37 1.31 -11.03
N PRO A 111 -5.84 0.08 -11.28
CA PRO A 111 -5.41 -1.08 -10.49
C PRO A 111 -3.92 -1.38 -10.69
N TYR A 112 -3.28 -1.93 -9.66
CA TYR A 112 -1.91 -2.44 -9.74
C TYR A 112 -1.83 -3.90 -9.26
N VAL A 113 -0.86 -4.64 -9.77
CA VAL A 113 -0.50 -6.00 -9.29
C VAL A 113 0.99 -6.06 -9.00
N ALA A 114 1.38 -6.79 -7.96
CA ALA A 114 2.76 -6.89 -7.49
C ALA A 114 3.12 -8.31 -7.07
#